data_AF-A0A523YNP9-F1
#
_entry.id   AF-A0A523YNP9-F1
#
_cell.length_a   1.000
_cell.length_b   1.000
_cell.length_c   1.000
_cell.angle_alpha   90.00
_cell.angle_beta   90.00
_cell.angle_gamma   90.00
#
_symmetry.space_group_name_H-M   'P 1'
#
loop_
_entity.id
_entity.type
_entity.pdbx_description
1 polymer ?
#
loop_
_entity_poly.entity_id
_entity_poly.type
_entity_poly.pdbx_seq_one_letter_code
_entity_poly.pdbx_strand_id
1 'polypeptide(L)'
;MKPLKNILMIVIVLSLALLINSPGAQAKDCAESSYHGQLGRSPALGGWGNGLGMLEKWCPLTNFSFKKQGRIKGFREQCGKCHTSTYRDPATGKTDCRLCHKTKDGKGQSTIEQCTKCHIYDTIKRGDIFDEDNDAHIAMGMGCSDCHERLSDPNSDHQFARGYAVDTTEATMKGTLSCIKCHEEKPHSSLDEGETLDTRHVNKIACVTCHTGKRPGKALKSRTWNKFTKDGKPVTEERKPGWIPKYKWYCGRSLGNFPVFGATDHMTKIYPFNVVTFTWFIVRGDAALDDIIIVPEVKAADANKDGETTVEEMRKYEKGKYKDATLVTKEFNFSVTHSILPSDQAFSCQDCHGEEGFVIKWKELGYDENPYEL
;
A
#
# COMPACT_ATOMS: atom_id res chain seq x y z
N MET A 1 56.28 33.98 -21.59
CA MET A 1 56.04 33.78 -20.14
C MET A 1 54.53 33.76 -19.88
N LYS A 2 54.02 32.64 -19.34
CA LYS A 2 52.61 32.31 -18.99
C LYS A 2 51.63 32.25 -20.19
N PRO A 3 50.74 31.22 -20.30
CA PRO A 3 50.10 30.52 -19.19
C PRO A 3 50.08 28.99 -19.35
N LEU A 4 51.12 28.29 -18.87
CA LEU A 4 51.08 26.83 -18.72
C LEU A 4 50.41 26.38 -17.40
N LYS A 5 50.02 27.34 -16.54
CA LYS A 5 49.44 27.07 -15.20
C LYS A 5 47.96 26.70 -15.19
N ASN A 6 47.18 27.07 -16.21
CA ASN A 6 45.73 26.80 -16.21
C ASN A 6 45.36 25.42 -16.74
N ILE A 7 46.19 24.82 -17.60
CA ILE A 7 45.93 23.48 -18.16
C ILE A 7 46.19 22.41 -17.10
N LEU A 8 47.24 22.57 -16.28
CA LEU A 8 47.56 21.62 -15.22
C LEU A 8 46.48 21.58 -14.12
N MET A 9 45.85 22.73 -13.81
CA MET A 9 44.79 22.80 -12.81
C MET A 9 43.47 22.18 -13.30
N ILE A 10 43.14 22.32 -14.59
CA ILE A 10 41.95 21.70 -15.20
C ILE A 10 42.11 20.19 -15.33
N VAL A 11 43.31 19.71 -15.68
CA VAL A 11 43.59 18.27 -15.74
C VAL A 11 43.53 17.64 -14.35
N ILE A 12 44.01 18.32 -13.30
CA ILE A 12 43.94 17.83 -11.91
C ILE A 12 42.51 17.81 -11.37
N VAL A 13 41.66 18.79 -11.72
CA VAL A 13 40.23 18.80 -11.31
C VAL A 13 39.42 17.75 -12.07
N LEU A 14 39.69 17.53 -13.37
CA LEU A 14 39.05 16.45 -14.13
C LEU A 14 39.51 15.06 -13.66
N SER A 15 40.78 14.89 -13.28
CA SER A 15 41.27 13.62 -12.75
C SER A 15 40.84 13.36 -11.29
N LEU A 16 40.58 14.39 -10.49
CA LEU A 16 39.90 14.23 -9.19
C LEU A 16 38.40 13.90 -9.35
N ALA A 17 37.71 14.50 -10.33
CA ALA A 17 36.30 14.18 -10.61
C ALA A 17 36.10 12.77 -11.19
N LEU A 18 37.10 12.23 -11.90
CA LEU A 18 37.13 10.86 -12.39
C LEU A 18 37.49 9.81 -11.32
N LEU A 19 37.98 10.23 -10.15
CA LEU A 19 38.29 9.33 -9.02
C LEU A 19 37.12 9.10 -8.05
N ILE A 20 35.94 9.67 -8.29
CA ILE A 20 34.75 9.47 -7.43
C ILE A 20 33.76 8.46 -8.01
N ASN A 21 33.93 8.03 -9.27
CA ASN A 21 33.15 6.93 -9.84
C ASN A 21 34.06 5.73 -10.10
N SER A 22 34.39 5.00 -9.03
CA SER A 22 34.96 3.65 -9.15
C SER A 22 34.01 2.78 -10.01
N PRO A 23 34.39 2.35 -11.23
CA PRO A 23 33.53 1.54 -12.10
C PRO A 23 33.37 0.08 -11.63
N GLY A 24 33.62 -0.20 -10.35
CA GLY A 24 33.79 -1.56 -9.83
C GLY A 24 33.07 -1.88 -8.52
N ALA A 25 32.31 -0.94 -7.94
CA ALA A 25 31.42 -1.28 -6.82
C ALA A 25 30.11 -1.83 -7.39
N GLN A 26 30.13 -3.09 -7.83
CA GLN A 26 28.90 -3.79 -8.20
C GLN A 26 27.93 -3.70 -7.02
N ALA A 27 26.76 -3.08 -7.24
CA ALA A 27 25.73 -2.99 -6.23
C ALA A 27 25.41 -4.40 -5.73
N LYS A 28 25.58 -4.64 -4.42
CA LYS A 28 25.26 -5.94 -3.82
C LYS A 28 23.78 -6.21 -4.01
N ASP A 29 23.42 -7.47 -4.26
CA ASP A 29 22.02 -7.89 -4.39
C ASP A 29 21.31 -7.89 -3.03
N CYS A 30 21.00 -6.68 -2.54
CA CYS A 30 20.31 -6.44 -1.29
C CYS A 30 19.51 -5.13 -1.34
N ALA A 31 18.46 -5.06 -0.51
CA ALA A 31 17.53 -3.93 -0.44
C ALA A 31 18.22 -2.58 -0.11
N GLU A 32 19.36 -2.60 0.57
CA GLU A 32 20.12 -1.40 0.91
C GLU A 32 20.76 -0.72 -0.30
N SER A 33 21.16 -1.49 -1.30
CA SER A 33 21.75 -0.97 -2.54
C SER A 33 20.69 -0.48 -3.53
N SER A 34 19.41 -0.66 -3.17
CA SER A 34 18.26 -0.24 -3.96
C SER A 34 18.08 1.28 -3.98
N TYR A 35 17.46 1.86 -5.01
CA TYR A 35 17.21 3.31 -5.11
C TYR A 35 16.37 3.82 -3.92
N HIS A 36 15.30 3.12 -3.50
CA HIS A 36 14.54 3.53 -2.30
C HIS A 36 15.32 3.34 -1.00
N GLY A 37 16.16 2.29 -0.92
CA GLY A 37 17.06 2.09 0.21
C GLY A 37 18.10 3.21 0.34
N GLN A 38 18.55 3.78 -0.78
CA GLN A 38 19.45 4.93 -0.81
C GLN A 38 18.70 6.25 -0.57
N LEU A 39 17.51 6.43 -1.17
CA LEU A 39 16.64 7.59 -0.97
C LEU A 39 16.29 7.75 0.50
N GLY A 40 15.76 6.71 1.16
CA GLY A 40 15.36 6.78 2.55
C GLY A 40 16.49 7.25 3.48
N ARG A 41 17.73 6.83 3.18
CA ARG A 41 18.92 7.17 3.98
C ARG A 41 19.46 8.58 3.72
N SER A 42 19.04 9.21 2.62
CA SER A 42 19.60 10.49 2.19
C SER A 42 18.62 11.63 2.45
N PRO A 43 18.86 12.50 3.46
CA PRO A 43 18.07 13.72 3.65
C PRO A 43 18.05 14.60 2.40
N ALA A 44 19.15 14.62 1.65
CA ALA A 44 19.30 15.40 0.42
C ALA A 44 18.41 14.91 -0.74
N LEU A 45 17.89 13.68 -0.68
CA LEU A 45 17.01 13.11 -1.69
C LEU A 45 15.57 12.93 -1.17
N GLY A 46 15.18 13.66 -0.13
CA GLY A 46 13.84 13.57 0.48
C GLY A 46 13.65 12.40 1.45
N GLY A 47 14.72 11.65 1.73
CA GLY A 47 14.75 10.66 2.79
C GLY A 47 14.77 11.27 4.18
N TRP A 48 14.51 10.44 5.19
CA TRP A 48 14.42 10.88 6.58
C TRP A 48 15.79 10.80 7.29
N GLY A 49 16.86 10.44 6.57
CA GLY A 49 18.23 10.40 7.08
C GLY A 49 18.51 9.30 8.09
N ASN A 50 17.52 8.46 8.39
CA ASN A 50 17.55 7.50 9.48
C ASN A 50 17.34 6.04 9.01
N GLY A 51 17.28 5.78 7.69
CA GLY A 51 17.39 4.42 7.13
C GLY A 51 16.61 4.16 5.81
N LEU A 52 16.34 2.91 5.40
CA LEU A 52 15.81 2.47 4.08
C LEU A 52 14.41 2.96 3.65
N GLY A 53 13.81 3.97 4.30
CA GLY A 53 12.53 4.53 3.89
C GLY A 53 11.36 3.52 4.00
N MET A 54 10.50 3.43 2.97
CA MET A 54 9.34 2.52 2.92
C MET A 54 9.70 1.04 3.17
N LEU A 55 10.93 0.62 2.85
CA LEU A 55 11.38 -0.74 3.07
C LEU A 55 11.67 -0.99 4.55
N GLU A 56 12.23 -0.01 5.26
CA GLU A 56 12.62 -0.19 6.66
C GLU A 56 11.45 -0.27 7.63
N LYS A 57 10.30 0.23 7.21
CA LYS A 57 9.08 0.27 8.01
C LYS A 57 8.30 -1.03 7.84
N TRP A 58 7.74 -1.47 8.96
CA TRP A 58 6.92 -2.68 9.07
C TRP A 58 5.92 -2.79 7.91
N CYS A 59 6.02 -3.87 7.15
CA CYS A 59 4.94 -4.28 6.26
C CYS A 59 3.94 -5.08 7.11
N PRO A 60 2.68 -4.63 7.28
CA PRO A 60 1.67 -5.34 8.06
C PRO A 60 1.49 -6.80 7.62
N LEU A 61 1.73 -7.06 6.33
CA LEU A 61 1.60 -8.38 5.74
C LEU A 61 2.76 -9.32 6.08
N THR A 62 3.94 -8.85 6.47
CA THR A 62 5.10 -9.73 6.70
C THR A 62 5.69 -9.63 8.10
N ASN A 63 5.30 -8.62 8.90
CA ASN A 63 5.85 -8.36 10.24
C ASN A 63 7.39 -8.43 10.25
N PHE A 64 8.00 -7.81 9.24
CA PHE A 64 9.44 -7.81 8.98
C PHE A 64 10.08 -6.48 9.39
N SER A 65 11.30 -6.53 9.91
CA SER A 65 12.11 -5.35 10.22
C SER A 65 13.51 -5.49 9.63
N PHE A 66 13.89 -4.62 8.69
CA PHE A 66 15.25 -4.59 8.14
C PHE A 66 16.30 -4.26 9.23
N LYS A 67 15.96 -3.40 10.20
CA LYS A 67 16.85 -3.08 11.32
C LYS A 67 17.18 -4.31 12.18
N LYS A 68 16.19 -5.17 12.44
CA LYS A 68 16.34 -6.33 13.34
C LYS A 68 16.78 -7.60 12.61
N GLN A 69 16.33 -7.80 11.37
CA GLN A 69 16.58 -9.01 10.58
C GLN A 69 17.67 -8.84 9.52
N GLY A 70 18.12 -7.60 9.28
CA GLY A 70 19.13 -7.30 8.29
C GLY A 70 18.63 -7.48 6.85
N ARG A 71 19.57 -7.86 5.97
CA ARG A 71 19.40 -7.92 4.52
C ARG A 71 18.47 -9.07 4.11
N ILE A 72 17.68 -8.86 3.06
CA ILE A 72 17.04 -9.95 2.32
C ILE A 72 18.07 -10.46 1.29
N LYS A 73 18.60 -11.67 1.50
CA LYS A 73 19.51 -12.31 0.54
C LYS A 73 18.72 -12.72 -0.72
N GLY A 74 19.22 -12.38 -1.90
CA GLY A 74 18.52 -12.66 -3.16
C GLY A 74 17.35 -11.72 -3.43
N PHE A 75 17.43 -10.48 -2.93
CA PHE A 75 16.38 -9.47 -3.05
C PHE A 75 15.97 -9.25 -4.50
N ARG A 76 16.90 -9.24 -5.46
CA ARG A 76 16.61 -9.10 -6.90
C ARG A 76 15.62 -10.16 -7.38
N GLU A 77 15.91 -11.43 -7.08
CA GLU A 77 15.11 -12.55 -7.55
C GLU A 77 13.74 -12.59 -6.85
N GLN A 78 13.73 -12.34 -5.54
CA GLN A 78 12.55 -12.50 -4.69
C GLN A 78 11.62 -11.27 -4.70
N CYS A 79 12.20 -10.07 -4.74
CA CYS A 79 11.49 -8.81 -4.45
C CYS A 79 11.69 -7.74 -5.54
N GLY A 80 12.83 -7.75 -6.24
CA GLY A 80 13.23 -6.72 -7.20
C GLY A 80 12.34 -6.64 -8.45
N LYS A 81 11.61 -7.72 -8.76
CA LYS A 81 10.60 -7.74 -9.83
C LYS A 81 9.39 -6.85 -9.52
N CYS A 82 9.09 -6.62 -8.24
CA CYS A 82 7.93 -5.83 -7.80
C CYS A 82 8.28 -4.53 -7.11
N HIS A 83 9.41 -4.49 -6.42
CA HIS A 83 9.96 -3.25 -5.89
C HIS A 83 10.85 -2.58 -6.95
N THR A 84 10.27 -2.30 -8.12
CA THR A 84 10.98 -1.85 -9.34
C THR A 84 11.68 -0.51 -9.15
N SER A 85 11.06 0.38 -8.38
CA SER A 85 11.59 1.68 -7.98
C SER A 85 12.81 1.54 -7.06
N THR A 86 13.05 0.36 -6.52
CA THR A 86 14.18 0.06 -5.65
C THR A 86 15.30 -0.60 -6.49
N TYR A 87 15.00 -1.25 -7.61
CA TYR A 87 15.99 -2.03 -8.35
C TYR A 87 16.58 -1.28 -9.56
N ARG A 88 17.92 -1.12 -9.56
CA ARG A 88 18.72 -0.86 -10.77
C ARG A 88 19.54 -2.11 -11.06
N ASP A 89 19.54 -2.56 -12.29
CA ASP A 89 20.30 -3.73 -12.69
C ASP A 89 21.81 -3.48 -12.46
N PRO A 90 22.50 -4.29 -11.63
CA PRO A 90 23.89 -4.02 -11.28
C PRO A 90 24.87 -4.15 -12.46
N ALA A 91 24.51 -4.87 -13.52
CA ALA A 91 25.34 -5.04 -14.70
C ALA A 91 25.17 -3.89 -15.70
N THR A 92 24.02 -3.22 -15.71
CA THR A 92 23.72 -2.13 -16.68
C THR A 92 23.51 -0.76 -16.04
N GLY A 93 23.36 -0.69 -14.72
CA GLY A 93 23.04 0.52 -13.96
C GLY A 93 21.63 1.08 -14.21
N LYS A 94 20.78 0.38 -14.96
CA LYS A 94 19.45 0.83 -15.41
C LYS A 94 18.33 -0.07 -14.87
N THR A 95 17.15 0.49 -14.71
CA THR A 95 15.93 -0.29 -14.43
C THR A 95 15.53 -1.08 -15.68
N ASP A 96 15.07 -2.32 -15.52
CA ASP A 96 14.58 -3.11 -16.64
C ASP A 96 13.19 -2.63 -17.07
N CYS A 97 13.12 -1.89 -18.16
CA CYS A 97 11.86 -1.37 -18.70
C CYS A 97 10.86 -2.48 -19.04
N ARG A 98 11.30 -3.73 -19.24
CA ARG A 98 10.39 -4.86 -19.53
C ARG A 98 9.46 -5.24 -18.39
N LEU A 99 9.72 -4.74 -17.19
CA LEU A 99 8.83 -4.92 -16.05
C LEU A 99 7.45 -4.31 -16.32
N CYS A 100 7.42 -3.13 -16.96
CA CYS A 100 6.18 -2.41 -17.26
C CYS A 100 5.88 -2.31 -18.77
N HIS A 101 6.88 -2.44 -19.64
CA HIS A 101 6.75 -2.31 -21.09
C HIS A 101 7.02 -3.63 -21.81
N LYS A 102 6.49 -3.81 -23.02
CA LYS A 102 6.74 -5.03 -23.82
C LYS A 102 8.19 -5.09 -24.31
N THR A 103 8.80 -3.93 -24.57
CA THR A 103 10.13 -3.80 -25.17
C THR A 103 11.15 -3.22 -24.19
N LYS A 104 12.44 -3.51 -24.45
CA LYS A 104 13.56 -3.03 -23.61
C LYS A 104 13.76 -1.52 -23.66
N ASP A 105 13.36 -0.89 -24.76
CA ASP A 105 13.49 0.55 -24.96
C ASP A 105 12.37 1.35 -24.28
N GLY A 106 11.44 0.68 -23.59
CA GLY A 106 10.36 1.33 -22.85
C GLY A 106 9.28 1.95 -23.73
N LYS A 107 9.25 1.61 -25.02
CA LYS A 107 8.22 2.11 -25.95
C LYS A 107 6.92 1.31 -25.83
N GLY A 108 5.82 2.00 -26.09
CA GLY A 108 4.47 1.44 -26.05
C GLY A 108 3.84 1.46 -24.65
N GLN A 109 2.52 1.29 -24.64
CA GLN A 109 1.72 1.33 -23.42
C GLN A 109 1.89 0.04 -22.60
N SER A 110 1.85 0.18 -21.27
CA SER A 110 1.78 -0.95 -20.35
C SER A 110 0.45 -1.68 -20.48
N THR A 111 0.48 -2.98 -20.27
CA THR A 111 -0.71 -3.84 -20.19
C THR A 111 -1.11 -4.09 -18.75
N ILE A 112 -2.37 -4.45 -18.52
CA ILE A 112 -2.87 -4.86 -17.21
C ILE A 112 -2.02 -6.00 -16.64
N GLU A 113 -1.69 -7.01 -17.45
CA GLU A 113 -0.86 -8.15 -17.05
C GLU A 113 0.51 -7.71 -16.50
N GLN A 114 1.12 -6.66 -17.07
CA GLN A 114 2.40 -6.15 -16.58
C GLN A 114 2.28 -5.52 -15.19
N CYS A 115 1.20 -4.78 -14.93
CA CYS A 115 0.94 -4.16 -13.64
C CYS A 115 0.58 -5.22 -12.58
N THR A 116 -0.27 -6.19 -12.94
CA THR A 116 -0.79 -7.19 -12.00
C THR A 116 0.24 -8.24 -11.59
N LYS A 117 1.36 -8.40 -12.31
CA LYS A 117 2.52 -9.19 -11.83
C LYS A 117 2.92 -8.88 -10.39
N CYS A 118 2.73 -7.62 -9.98
CA CYS A 118 3.11 -7.12 -8.67
C CYS A 118 1.92 -6.55 -7.88
N HIS A 119 0.95 -5.96 -8.57
CA HIS A 119 -0.29 -5.49 -7.95
C HIS A 119 -1.28 -6.62 -7.61
N ILE A 120 -0.94 -7.90 -7.86
CA ILE A 120 -1.74 -9.05 -7.38
C ILE A 120 -1.96 -9.04 -5.86
N TYR A 121 -1.07 -8.39 -5.10
CA TYR A 121 -1.27 -8.23 -3.65
C TYR A 121 -2.46 -7.33 -3.30
N ASP A 122 -2.95 -6.50 -4.22
CA ASP A 122 -4.21 -5.78 -4.01
C ASP A 122 -5.41 -6.73 -4.01
N THR A 123 -5.38 -7.83 -4.76
CA THR A 123 -6.35 -8.93 -4.60
C THR A 123 -6.31 -9.47 -3.17
N ILE A 124 -5.12 -9.80 -2.66
CA ILE A 124 -4.98 -10.32 -1.29
C ILE A 124 -5.43 -9.29 -0.24
N LYS A 125 -5.15 -8.01 -0.44
CA LYS A 125 -5.48 -6.95 0.53
C LYS A 125 -6.93 -6.48 0.45
N ARG A 126 -7.59 -6.53 -0.72
CA ARG A 126 -8.84 -5.79 -1.00
C ARG A 126 -9.88 -6.60 -1.75
N GLY A 127 -9.54 -7.81 -2.19
CA GLY A 127 -10.42 -8.63 -3.02
C GLY A 127 -10.63 -8.06 -4.42
N ASP A 128 -9.73 -7.18 -4.89
CA ASP A 128 -9.76 -6.60 -6.22
C ASP A 128 -9.40 -7.66 -7.26
N ILE A 129 -10.19 -7.75 -8.32
CA ILE A 129 -9.91 -8.53 -9.53
C ILE A 129 -9.82 -7.55 -10.71
N PHE A 130 -8.81 -7.74 -11.56
CA PHE A 130 -8.42 -6.83 -12.62
C PHE A 130 -8.59 -7.48 -13.99
N ASP A 131 -9.83 -7.74 -14.38
CA ASP A 131 -10.23 -8.28 -15.68
C ASP A 131 -11.54 -7.65 -16.16
N GLU A 132 -11.94 -7.97 -17.40
CA GLU A 132 -13.13 -7.42 -18.04
C GLU A 132 -14.45 -7.87 -17.40
N ASP A 133 -14.47 -9.03 -16.75
CA ASP A 133 -15.67 -9.55 -16.08
C ASP A 133 -15.94 -8.84 -14.75
N ASN A 134 -14.90 -8.30 -14.12
CA ASN A 134 -14.98 -7.74 -12.77
C ASN A 134 -14.75 -6.23 -12.69
N ASP A 135 -14.34 -5.56 -13.78
CA ASP A 135 -14.17 -4.11 -13.81
C ASP A 135 -14.66 -3.50 -15.13
N ALA A 136 -15.67 -2.64 -15.04
CA ALA A 136 -16.30 -1.98 -16.17
C ALA A 136 -15.32 -1.10 -16.98
N HIS A 137 -14.29 -0.52 -16.35
CA HIS A 137 -13.30 0.27 -17.07
C HIS A 137 -12.36 -0.62 -17.89
N ILE A 138 -11.96 -1.77 -17.32
CA ILE A 138 -11.15 -2.76 -18.03
C ILE A 138 -11.94 -3.36 -19.19
N ALA A 139 -13.23 -3.65 -18.99
CA ALA A 139 -14.13 -4.12 -20.05
C ALA A 139 -14.24 -3.14 -21.23
N MET A 140 -14.13 -1.83 -20.95
CA MET A 140 -14.09 -0.78 -21.97
C MET A 140 -12.70 -0.57 -22.59
N GLY A 141 -11.73 -1.43 -22.28
CA GLY A 141 -10.39 -1.42 -22.84
C GLY A 141 -9.41 -0.47 -22.13
N MET A 142 -9.76 0.06 -20.95
CA MET A 142 -8.85 0.90 -20.17
C MET A 142 -7.76 0.04 -19.50
N GLY A 143 -6.52 0.50 -19.58
CA GLY A 143 -5.39 0.01 -18.82
C GLY A 143 -5.15 0.82 -17.54
N CYS A 144 -4.30 0.30 -16.66
CA CYS A 144 -4.00 0.95 -15.37
C CYS A 144 -3.49 2.39 -15.53
N SER A 145 -2.69 2.66 -16.58
CA SER A 145 -2.09 3.97 -16.83
C SER A 145 -3.07 5.04 -17.30
N ASP A 146 -4.29 4.66 -17.70
CA ASP A 146 -5.32 5.60 -18.15
C ASP A 146 -5.94 6.35 -16.95
N CYS A 147 -5.99 5.69 -15.78
CA CYS A 147 -6.27 6.36 -14.51
C CYS A 147 -4.97 6.77 -13.81
N HIS A 148 -4.07 5.81 -13.55
CA HIS A 148 -2.75 6.06 -12.95
C HIS A 148 -1.83 6.75 -13.96
N GLU A 149 -2.10 8.02 -14.24
CA GLU A 149 -1.38 8.79 -15.23
C GLU A 149 0.08 8.91 -14.85
N ARG A 150 0.95 8.81 -15.87
CA ARG A 150 2.36 9.10 -15.71
C ARG A 150 2.54 10.61 -15.53
N LEU A 151 3.11 10.99 -14.40
CA LEU A 151 3.46 12.36 -14.04
C LEU A 151 4.96 12.55 -14.15
N SER A 152 5.35 13.77 -14.53
CA SER A 152 6.75 14.20 -14.51
C SER A 152 6.95 15.21 -13.39
N ASP A 153 7.99 15.02 -12.59
CA ASP A 153 8.46 15.98 -11.61
C ASP A 153 9.99 16.14 -11.70
N PRO A 154 10.61 17.06 -10.93
CA PRO A 154 12.06 17.27 -10.98
C PRO A 154 12.90 16.04 -10.62
N ASN A 155 12.32 15.03 -9.97
CA ASN A 155 13.00 13.83 -9.48
C ASN A 155 12.75 12.60 -10.37
N SER A 156 11.63 12.54 -11.11
CA SER A 156 11.28 11.44 -12.00
C SER A 156 10.28 11.83 -13.08
N ASP A 157 10.48 11.34 -14.30
CA ASP A 157 9.52 11.38 -15.41
C ASP A 157 8.63 10.13 -15.50
N HIS A 158 8.70 9.24 -14.52
CA HIS A 158 7.97 7.97 -14.41
C HIS A 158 7.28 7.82 -13.04
N GLN A 159 6.83 8.94 -12.47
CA GLN A 159 5.89 8.93 -11.36
C GLN A 159 4.50 8.55 -11.87
N PHE A 160 3.69 7.89 -11.04
CA PHE A 160 2.31 7.55 -11.38
C PHE A 160 1.38 8.19 -10.35
N ALA A 161 0.27 8.76 -10.82
CA ALA A 161 -0.74 9.34 -9.95
C ALA A 161 -1.21 8.28 -8.93
N ARG A 162 -1.15 8.63 -7.64
CA ARG A 162 -1.30 7.66 -6.54
C ARG A 162 -2.75 7.37 -6.18
N GLY A 163 -3.62 8.36 -6.36
CA GLY A 163 -5.00 8.33 -5.84
C GLY A 163 -5.06 8.54 -4.32
N TYR A 164 -6.27 8.39 -3.77
CA TYR A 164 -6.57 8.61 -2.34
C TYR A 164 -6.28 7.40 -1.44
N ALA A 165 -5.49 6.43 -1.91
CA ALA A 165 -5.20 5.21 -1.15
C ALA A 165 -4.59 5.53 0.22
N VAL A 166 -5.27 5.11 1.29
CA VAL A 166 -4.92 5.45 2.67
C VAL A 166 -3.68 4.68 3.18
N ASP A 167 -3.37 3.53 2.58
CA ASP A 167 -2.28 2.65 2.99
C ASP A 167 -0.98 2.86 2.20
N THR A 168 -0.90 3.96 1.45
CA THR A 168 0.35 4.44 0.86
C THR A 168 0.82 5.64 1.69
N THR A 169 2.10 5.71 2.03
CA THR A 169 2.60 6.70 3.02
C THR A 169 3.70 7.58 2.44
N GLU A 170 4.03 7.36 1.17
CA GLU A 170 5.11 8.03 0.49
C GLU A 170 4.66 9.44 0.05
N ALA A 171 5.23 10.45 0.70
CA ALA A 171 4.95 11.85 0.42
C ALA A 171 5.53 12.32 -0.92
N THR A 172 6.51 11.58 -1.46
CA THR A 172 7.10 11.89 -2.78
C THR A 172 6.21 11.46 -3.94
N MET A 173 5.16 10.67 -3.72
CA MET A 173 4.17 10.35 -4.75
C MET A 173 3.18 11.50 -4.91
N LYS A 174 3.10 12.07 -6.12
CA LYS A 174 2.25 13.23 -6.44
C LYS A 174 1.06 12.83 -7.31
N GLY A 175 0.05 13.69 -7.35
CA GLY A 175 -1.15 13.52 -8.18
C GLY A 175 -2.23 12.67 -7.52
N THR A 176 -3.47 13.02 -7.84
CA THR A 176 -4.66 12.33 -7.33
C THR A 176 -5.50 11.77 -8.47
N LEU A 177 -6.20 10.68 -8.16
CA LEU A 177 -7.16 10.03 -9.03
C LEU A 177 -8.55 10.45 -8.59
N SER A 178 -9.38 10.84 -9.53
CA SER A 178 -10.78 11.16 -9.25
C SER A 178 -11.67 10.69 -10.38
N CYS A 179 -12.82 10.13 -10.03
CA CYS A 179 -13.85 9.73 -10.99
C CYS A 179 -14.29 10.93 -11.85
N ILE A 180 -14.35 12.14 -11.25
CA ILE A 180 -14.83 13.35 -11.93
C ILE A 180 -13.88 13.90 -13.00
N LYS A 181 -12.72 13.25 -13.20
CA LYS A 181 -11.83 13.59 -14.31
C LYS A 181 -12.44 13.16 -15.66
N CYS A 182 -13.21 12.07 -15.65
CA CYS A 182 -13.85 11.51 -16.83
C CYS A 182 -15.38 11.50 -16.72
N HIS A 183 -15.92 11.44 -15.51
CA HIS A 183 -17.36 11.51 -15.25
C HIS A 183 -17.76 12.94 -14.88
N GLU A 184 -19.00 13.32 -15.22
CA GLU A 184 -19.56 14.59 -14.77
C GLU A 184 -19.69 14.62 -13.25
N GLU A 185 -19.73 15.83 -12.67
CA GLU A 185 -19.94 15.99 -11.22
C GLU A 185 -21.32 15.49 -10.77
N LYS A 186 -22.30 15.54 -11.69
CA LYS A 186 -23.68 15.07 -11.51
C LYS A 186 -24.04 14.01 -12.57
N PRO A 187 -23.47 12.80 -12.48
CA PRO A 187 -23.54 11.83 -13.56
C PRO A 187 -24.85 11.03 -13.62
N HIS A 188 -25.80 11.26 -12.69
CA HIS A 188 -26.99 10.41 -12.55
C HIS A 188 -28.24 10.98 -13.24
N SER A 189 -28.11 12.00 -14.09
CA SER A 189 -29.23 12.70 -14.73
C SER A 189 -30.15 11.82 -15.59
N SER A 190 -29.69 10.63 -15.98
CA SER A 190 -30.47 9.64 -16.74
C SER A 190 -31.35 8.72 -15.89
N LEU A 191 -31.26 8.80 -14.55
CA LEU A 191 -32.03 8.00 -13.61
C LEU A 191 -33.18 8.82 -13.01
N ASP A 192 -34.31 8.18 -12.71
CA ASP A 192 -35.45 8.84 -12.07
C ASP A 192 -35.06 9.43 -10.70
N GLU A 193 -34.19 8.74 -9.95
CA GLU A 193 -33.65 9.19 -8.67
C GLU A 193 -32.39 10.07 -8.79
N GLY A 194 -32.00 10.43 -10.01
CA GLY A 194 -30.73 11.08 -10.34
C GLY A 194 -30.45 12.35 -9.54
N GLU A 195 -31.45 13.23 -9.41
CA GLU A 195 -31.32 14.47 -8.64
C GLU A 195 -31.00 14.19 -7.16
N THR A 196 -31.60 13.16 -6.57
CA THR A 196 -31.34 12.78 -5.17
C THR A 196 -29.93 12.24 -5.00
N LEU A 197 -29.47 11.41 -5.94
CA LEU A 197 -28.10 10.89 -5.94
C LEU A 197 -27.08 12.03 -6.06
N ASP A 198 -27.28 12.93 -7.02
CA ASP A 198 -26.36 14.02 -7.32
C ASP A 198 -26.33 15.11 -6.24
N THR A 199 -27.46 15.44 -5.63
CA THR A 199 -27.54 16.55 -4.66
C THR A 199 -27.34 16.11 -3.22
N ARG A 200 -27.79 14.91 -2.85
CA ARG A 200 -27.73 14.42 -1.46
C ARG A 200 -26.58 13.44 -1.22
N HIS A 201 -26.32 12.53 -2.17
CA HIS A 201 -25.37 11.44 -1.95
C HIS A 201 -23.95 11.81 -2.33
N VAL A 202 -23.69 12.30 -3.56
CA VAL A 202 -22.32 12.56 -4.04
C VAL A 202 -21.54 13.50 -3.11
N ASN A 203 -22.23 14.37 -2.36
CA ASN A 203 -21.62 15.25 -1.35
C ASN A 203 -21.09 14.53 -0.09
N LYS A 204 -21.66 13.38 0.27
CA LYS A 204 -21.35 12.63 1.50
C LYS A 204 -20.84 11.22 1.25
N ILE A 205 -21.02 10.68 0.05
CA ILE A 205 -20.71 9.33 -0.35
C ILE A 205 -19.72 9.37 -1.51
N ALA A 206 -18.61 8.65 -1.40
CA ALA A 206 -17.67 8.52 -2.51
C ALA A 206 -18.27 7.64 -3.62
N CYS A 207 -17.98 7.91 -4.90
CA CYS A 207 -18.51 7.12 -6.02
C CYS A 207 -18.23 5.61 -5.84
N VAL A 208 -17.03 5.28 -5.39
CA VAL A 208 -16.61 3.89 -5.14
C VAL A 208 -17.41 3.19 -4.04
N THR A 209 -18.11 3.90 -3.16
CA THR A 209 -18.98 3.30 -2.14
C THR A 209 -20.16 2.57 -2.78
N CYS A 210 -20.78 3.16 -3.80
CA CYS A 210 -21.89 2.56 -4.53
C CYS A 210 -21.41 1.62 -5.64
N HIS A 211 -20.33 2.00 -6.33
CA HIS A 211 -19.92 1.36 -7.58
C HIS A 211 -18.93 0.19 -7.45
N THR A 212 -18.37 -0.08 -6.27
CA THR A 212 -17.44 -1.25 -6.09
C THR A 212 -18.14 -2.54 -5.67
N GLY A 213 -19.39 -2.46 -5.21
CA GLY A 213 -20.22 -3.62 -4.90
C GLY A 213 -19.64 -4.61 -3.88
N LYS A 214 -20.18 -5.84 -3.93
CA LYS A 214 -19.61 -7.01 -3.27
C LYS A 214 -18.26 -7.35 -3.91
N ARG A 215 -17.26 -7.66 -3.09
CA ARG A 215 -15.91 -7.89 -3.60
C ARG A 215 -15.80 -9.25 -4.30
N PRO A 216 -15.27 -9.29 -5.53
CA PRO A 216 -15.24 -10.53 -6.31
C PRO A 216 -14.12 -11.49 -5.85
N GLY A 217 -13.04 -10.97 -5.27
CA GLY A 217 -11.92 -11.76 -4.77
C GLY A 217 -12.01 -12.12 -3.29
N LYS A 218 -11.24 -13.16 -2.92
CA LYS A 218 -10.83 -13.37 -1.52
C LYS A 218 -10.00 -12.19 -1.06
N ALA A 219 -10.06 -11.88 0.22
CA ALA A 219 -9.24 -10.82 0.81
C ALA A 219 -8.80 -11.20 2.22
N LEU A 220 -7.72 -10.61 2.71
CA LEU A 220 -7.28 -10.79 4.08
C LEU A 220 -8.37 -10.32 5.05
N LYS A 221 -8.70 -11.12 6.05
CA LYS A 221 -9.62 -10.77 7.14
C LYS A 221 -8.84 -10.46 8.41
N SER A 222 -7.91 -11.33 8.76
CA SER A 222 -7.03 -11.16 9.91
C SER A 222 -5.71 -11.87 9.71
N ARG A 223 -4.68 -11.41 10.43
CA ARG A 223 -3.42 -12.14 10.57
C ARG A 223 -2.83 -11.95 11.96
N THR A 224 -2.43 -13.06 12.55
CA THR A 224 -1.92 -13.12 13.92
C THR A 224 -0.48 -13.61 13.90
N TRP A 225 0.43 -12.78 14.40
CA TRP A 225 1.87 -13.02 14.40
C TRP A 225 2.41 -13.69 15.67
N ASN A 226 1.53 -14.07 16.59
CA ASN A 226 1.86 -14.90 17.75
C ASN A 226 1.21 -16.30 17.71
N LYS A 227 0.42 -16.63 16.68
CA LYS A 227 -0.16 -17.96 16.48
C LYS A 227 0.34 -18.54 15.17
N PHE A 228 0.70 -19.81 15.16
CA PHE A 228 1.29 -20.47 14.02
C PHE A 228 0.55 -21.77 13.68
N THR A 229 0.37 -22.00 12.39
CA THR A 229 -0.07 -23.28 11.84
C THR A 229 0.99 -24.36 12.08
N LYS A 230 0.62 -25.63 11.87
CA LYS A 230 1.57 -26.76 11.94
C LYS A 230 2.79 -26.60 11.02
N ASP A 231 2.61 -25.92 9.88
CA ASP A 231 3.69 -25.60 8.93
C ASP A 231 4.53 -24.38 9.35
N GLY A 232 4.30 -23.86 10.56
CA GLY A 232 4.97 -22.69 11.10
C GLY A 232 4.55 -21.38 10.45
N LYS A 233 3.50 -21.33 9.62
CA LYS A 233 3.02 -20.06 9.04
C LYS A 233 2.13 -19.32 10.03
N PRO A 234 2.17 -17.97 10.10
CA PRO A 234 1.25 -17.19 10.91
C PRO A 234 -0.20 -17.52 10.58
N VAL A 235 -1.05 -17.66 11.60
CA VAL A 235 -2.48 -17.88 11.41
C VAL A 235 -3.07 -16.68 10.66
N THR A 236 -3.75 -16.98 9.56
CA THR A 236 -4.33 -16.00 8.65
C THR A 236 -5.74 -16.45 8.32
N GLU A 237 -6.71 -15.54 8.46
CA GLU A 237 -8.07 -15.74 7.97
C GLU A 237 -8.31 -14.92 6.72
N GLU A 238 -9.06 -15.49 5.79
CA GLU A 238 -9.47 -14.84 4.55
C GLU A 238 -10.99 -14.67 4.51
N ARG A 239 -11.40 -13.57 3.90
CA ARG A 239 -12.77 -13.34 3.43
C ARG A 239 -12.99 -14.19 2.19
N LYS A 240 -14.17 -14.79 2.07
CA LYS A 240 -14.62 -15.45 0.84
C LYS A 240 -15.16 -14.40 -0.14
N PRO A 241 -15.11 -14.64 -1.46
CA PRO A 241 -15.79 -13.82 -2.46
C PRO A 241 -17.24 -13.49 -2.07
N GLY A 242 -17.71 -12.32 -2.48
CA GLY A 242 -19.05 -11.82 -2.15
C GLY A 242 -19.12 -11.06 -0.83
N TRP A 243 -17.99 -10.76 -0.19
CA TRP A 243 -17.94 -9.99 1.05
C TRP A 243 -18.16 -8.49 0.80
N ILE A 244 -18.73 -7.81 1.80
CA ILE A 244 -19.04 -6.38 1.76
C ILE A 244 -17.95 -5.58 2.47
N PRO A 245 -17.40 -4.51 1.85
CA PRO A 245 -16.48 -3.58 2.50
C PRO A 245 -17.07 -2.99 3.79
N LYS A 246 -16.22 -2.63 4.76
CA LYS A 246 -16.68 -1.73 5.83
C LYS A 246 -16.62 -0.30 5.30
N TYR A 247 -17.65 0.47 5.60
CA TYR A 247 -17.74 1.86 5.18
C TYR A 247 -17.38 2.77 6.35
N LYS A 248 -16.46 3.71 6.12
CA LYS A 248 -15.97 4.64 7.14
C LYS A 248 -15.83 6.03 6.55
N TRP A 249 -15.97 7.05 7.40
CA TRP A 249 -15.65 8.42 7.04
C TRP A 249 -14.17 8.57 6.74
N TYR A 250 -13.83 9.25 5.64
CA TYR A 250 -12.44 9.49 5.28
C TYR A 250 -12.30 10.82 4.52
N CYS A 251 -11.26 11.57 4.87
CA CYS A 251 -11.01 12.92 4.35
C CYS A 251 -9.93 12.99 3.27
N GLY A 252 -9.46 11.84 2.76
CA GLY A 252 -8.43 11.80 1.72
C GLY A 252 -7.02 12.15 2.21
N ARG A 253 -6.81 12.24 3.53
CA ARG A 253 -5.51 12.58 4.14
C ARG A 253 -4.74 11.31 4.53
N SER A 254 -3.41 11.39 4.44
CA SER A 254 -2.53 10.34 4.96
C SER A 254 -2.71 10.17 6.47
N LEU A 255 -2.81 8.92 6.93
CA LEU A 255 -3.00 8.56 8.35
C LEU A 255 -1.68 8.23 9.07
N GLY A 256 -0.56 8.67 8.51
CA GLY A 256 0.78 8.33 9.01
C GLY A 256 1.26 7.00 8.45
N ASN A 257 2.18 6.32 9.16
CA ASN A 257 2.84 5.10 8.66
C ASN A 257 1.88 3.92 8.50
N PHE A 258 0.74 3.93 9.21
CA PHE A 258 -0.24 2.85 9.20
C PHE A 258 -1.63 3.41 8.90
N PRO A 259 -2.45 2.70 8.11
CA PRO A 259 -3.82 3.08 7.85
C PRO A 259 -4.75 2.75 9.04
N VAL A 260 -4.36 3.14 10.25
CA VAL A 260 -5.13 2.99 11.48
C VAL A 260 -5.84 4.31 11.73
N PHE A 261 -7.17 4.26 11.83
CA PHE A 261 -7.96 5.47 11.99
C PHE A 261 -7.88 5.96 13.45
N GLY A 262 -7.73 7.27 13.63
CA GLY A 262 -7.78 7.93 14.94
C GLY A 262 -9.21 8.22 15.38
N ALA A 263 -9.37 8.70 16.63
CA ALA A 263 -10.67 9.04 17.21
C ALA A 263 -11.39 10.22 16.51
N THR A 264 -10.66 10.99 15.70
CA THR A 264 -11.13 12.25 15.10
C THR A 264 -11.00 12.29 13.58
N ASP A 265 -10.96 11.13 12.91
CA ASP A 265 -10.93 11.09 11.44
C ASP A 265 -12.33 11.44 10.87
N HIS A 266 -12.74 12.69 11.08
CA HIS A 266 -14.06 13.19 10.76
C HIS A 266 -14.17 13.66 9.29
N MET A 267 -15.07 12.98 8.58
CA MET A 267 -16.19 13.52 7.79
C MET A 267 -15.89 14.42 6.58
N THR A 268 -15.48 13.86 5.43
CA THR A 268 -15.82 14.50 4.13
C THR A 268 -16.71 13.61 3.29
N LYS A 269 -16.31 12.36 3.04
CA LYS A 269 -17.18 11.35 2.42
C LYS A 269 -17.00 9.99 3.07
N ILE A 270 -18.00 9.13 2.90
CA ILE A 270 -17.97 7.71 3.27
C ILE A 270 -17.28 6.94 2.14
N TYR A 271 -16.25 6.17 2.49
CA TYR A 271 -15.46 5.33 1.58
C TYR A 271 -15.50 3.85 2.01
N PRO A 272 -15.34 2.90 1.06
CA PRO A 272 -15.23 1.49 1.35
C PRO A 272 -13.79 1.09 1.70
N PHE A 273 -13.66 0.20 2.70
CA PHE A 273 -12.38 -0.36 3.14
C PHE A 273 -12.48 -1.87 3.36
N ASN A 274 -11.43 -2.60 2.97
CA ASN A 274 -11.14 -3.86 3.64
C ASN A 274 -10.52 -3.55 5.00
N VAL A 275 -11.25 -3.85 6.07
CA VAL A 275 -10.75 -3.69 7.43
C VAL A 275 -10.16 -5.01 7.89
N VAL A 276 -8.84 -5.01 8.11
CA VAL A 276 -8.05 -6.19 8.46
C VAL A 276 -7.56 -6.08 9.88
N THR A 277 -7.79 -7.12 10.68
CA THR A 277 -7.28 -7.18 12.05
C THR A 277 -5.89 -7.81 12.07
N PHE A 278 -4.89 -7.06 12.54
CA PHE A 278 -3.56 -7.58 12.80
C PHE A 278 -3.30 -7.68 14.30
N THR A 279 -2.66 -8.78 14.70
CA THR A 279 -2.19 -8.99 16.07
C THR A 279 -0.71 -9.31 16.06
N TRP A 280 0.11 -8.54 16.78
CA TRP A 280 1.56 -8.71 16.84
C TRP A 280 2.14 -8.18 18.16
N PHE A 281 3.38 -8.56 18.45
CA PHE A 281 4.11 -8.06 19.61
C PHE A 281 4.85 -6.76 19.28
N ILE A 282 4.77 -5.80 20.19
CA ILE A 282 5.67 -4.64 20.27
C ILE A 282 6.55 -4.76 21.50
N VAL A 283 7.71 -4.10 21.47
CA VAL A 283 8.73 -4.25 22.53
C VAL A 283 8.28 -3.74 23.89
N ARG A 284 7.34 -2.77 23.95
CA ARG A 284 6.67 -2.27 25.16
C ARG A 284 5.36 -1.57 24.82
N GLY A 285 4.43 -1.46 25.78
CA GLY A 285 3.06 -0.99 25.53
C GLY A 285 2.92 0.47 25.08
N ASP A 286 3.88 1.32 25.44
CA ASP A 286 3.96 2.74 25.05
C ASP A 286 4.86 2.98 23.82
N ALA A 287 5.44 1.92 23.23
CA ALA A 287 6.24 2.04 22.03
C ALA A 287 5.39 2.36 20.80
N ALA A 288 6.06 2.89 19.78
CA ALA A 288 5.47 3.01 18.46
C ALA A 288 5.10 1.62 17.92
N LEU A 289 4.01 1.58 17.14
CA LEU A 289 3.45 0.33 16.59
C LEU A 289 4.43 -0.40 15.65
N ASP A 290 5.42 0.30 15.08
CA ASP A 290 6.48 -0.26 14.25
C ASP A 290 7.71 -0.75 15.03
N ASP A 291 7.77 -0.58 16.36
CA ASP A 291 8.80 -1.19 17.20
C ASP A 291 8.44 -2.64 17.58
N ILE A 292 8.39 -3.47 16.54
CA ILE A 292 7.89 -4.86 16.59
C ILE A 292 8.87 -5.82 17.24
N ILE A 293 8.37 -6.92 17.83
CA ILE A 293 9.17 -8.14 18.01
C ILE A 293 9.00 -9.00 16.77
N ILE A 294 10.11 -9.41 16.16
CA ILE A 294 10.10 -10.10 14.86
C ILE A 294 9.62 -11.53 14.99
N VAL A 295 8.94 -12.01 13.94
CA VAL A 295 8.32 -13.35 13.92
C VAL A 295 9.26 -14.50 14.34
N PRO A 296 10.54 -14.54 13.92
CA PRO A 296 11.44 -15.59 14.36
C PRO A 296 11.65 -15.63 15.89
N GLU A 297 11.74 -14.47 16.54
CA GLU A 297 11.91 -14.40 18.00
C GLU A 297 10.61 -14.71 18.73
N VAL A 298 9.46 -14.27 18.19
CA VAL A 298 8.14 -14.66 18.73
C VAL A 298 8.00 -16.18 18.71
N LYS A 299 8.27 -16.83 17.57
CA LYS A 299 8.27 -18.30 17.48
C LYS A 299 9.24 -18.97 18.45
N ALA A 300 10.43 -18.41 18.63
CA ALA A 300 11.42 -18.98 19.53
C ALA A 300 11.03 -18.82 21.01
N ALA A 301 10.12 -17.89 21.32
CA ALA A 301 9.60 -17.68 22.65
C ALA A 301 8.47 -18.65 23.04
N ASP A 302 7.80 -19.30 22.08
CA ASP A 302 6.84 -20.39 22.35
C ASP A 302 7.55 -21.56 23.05
N ALA A 303 7.44 -21.59 24.38
CA ALA A 303 8.23 -22.47 25.23
C ALA A 303 7.58 -23.85 25.38
N ASN A 304 6.24 -23.87 25.37
CA ASN A 304 5.45 -25.09 25.48
C ASN A 304 5.24 -25.79 24.12
N LYS A 305 5.58 -25.12 23.01
CA LYS A 305 5.47 -25.60 21.62
C LYS A 305 4.02 -25.90 21.21
N ASP A 306 3.06 -25.17 21.75
CA ASP A 306 1.65 -25.31 21.40
C ASP A 306 1.27 -24.55 20.11
N GLY A 307 2.22 -23.78 19.55
CA GLY A 307 2.01 -22.98 18.35
C GLY A 307 1.48 -21.58 18.62
N GLU A 308 1.36 -21.16 19.88
CA GLU A 308 0.96 -19.82 20.28
C GLU A 308 1.91 -19.23 21.33
N THR A 309 2.52 -18.10 21.00
CA THR A 309 3.36 -17.37 21.95
C THR A 309 2.50 -16.45 22.82
N THR A 310 2.50 -16.72 24.12
CA THR A 310 1.85 -15.87 25.13
C THR A 310 2.69 -14.65 25.49
N VAL A 311 2.08 -13.65 26.15
CA VAL A 311 2.81 -12.47 26.65
C VAL A 311 3.84 -12.87 27.70
N GLU A 312 3.48 -13.81 28.57
CA GLU A 312 4.35 -14.33 29.64
C GLU A 312 5.60 -15.01 29.07
N GLU A 313 5.43 -15.84 28.05
CA GLU A 313 6.53 -16.48 27.33
C GLU A 313 7.43 -15.46 26.65
N MET A 314 6.82 -14.53 25.91
CA MET A 314 7.56 -13.48 25.22
C MET A 314 8.39 -12.63 26.20
N ARG A 315 7.84 -12.34 27.39
CA ARG A 315 8.54 -11.60 28.45
C ARG A 315 9.63 -12.39 29.16
N LYS A 316 9.61 -13.72 29.10
CA LYS A 316 10.67 -14.60 29.65
C LYS A 316 11.77 -14.90 28.64
N TYR A 317 11.49 -14.73 27.34
CA TYR A 317 12.43 -14.99 26.25
C TYR A 317 13.80 -14.33 26.48
N GLU A 318 14.87 -15.08 26.22
CA GLU A 318 16.27 -14.64 26.34
C GLU A 318 16.56 -13.86 27.65
N LYS A 319 16.21 -14.44 28.80
CA LYS A 319 16.43 -13.84 30.14
C LYS A 319 15.74 -12.48 30.31
N GLY A 320 14.55 -12.33 29.73
CA GLY A 320 13.77 -11.10 29.84
C GLY A 320 14.20 -9.99 28.88
N LYS A 321 14.77 -10.35 27.73
CA LYS A 321 15.10 -9.41 26.65
C LYS A 321 13.94 -8.48 26.31
N TYR A 322 12.72 -9.01 26.33
CA TYR A 322 11.48 -8.27 26.09
C TYR A 322 10.55 -8.29 27.30
N LYS A 323 11.08 -8.00 28.51
CA LYS A 323 10.32 -8.02 29.78
C LYS A 323 9.04 -7.17 29.79
N ASP A 324 8.97 -6.14 28.94
CA ASP A 324 7.83 -5.22 28.83
C ASP A 324 6.97 -5.50 27.58
N ALA A 325 7.24 -6.60 26.86
CA ALA A 325 6.54 -6.95 25.63
C ALA A 325 5.02 -6.85 25.79
N THR A 326 4.38 -6.32 24.76
CA THR A 326 2.93 -6.15 24.74
C THR A 326 2.39 -6.72 23.43
N LEU A 327 1.40 -7.60 23.53
CA LEU A 327 0.63 -8.06 22.38
C LEU A 327 -0.41 -7.00 22.06
N VAL A 328 -0.39 -6.47 20.85
CA VAL A 328 -1.33 -5.46 20.39
C VAL A 328 -2.17 -6.01 19.25
N THR A 329 -3.43 -5.56 19.20
CA THR A 329 -4.36 -5.84 18.11
C THR A 329 -4.89 -4.51 17.56
N LYS A 330 -4.81 -4.34 16.23
CA LYS A 330 -5.26 -3.12 15.55
C LYS A 330 -5.99 -3.43 14.24
N GLU A 331 -6.95 -2.59 13.89
CA GLU A 331 -7.61 -2.59 12.60
C GLU A 331 -6.84 -1.73 11.59
N PHE A 332 -6.53 -2.31 10.44
CA PHE A 332 -5.90 -1.66 9.30
C PHE A 332 -6.93 -1.49 8.20
N ASN A 333 -7.05 -0.27 7.67
CA ASN A 333 -8.08 0.07 6.70
C ASN A 333 -7.44 0.14 5.31
N PHE A 334 -7.73 -0.83 4.45
CA PHE A 334 -7.25 -0.85 3.08
C PHE A 334 -8.35 -0.32 2.15
N SER A 335 -8.16 0.86 1.56
CA SER A 335 -9.14 1.47 0.63
C SER A 335 -9.53 0.51 -0.49
N VAL A 336 -10.81 0.47 -0.87
CA VAL A 336 -11.30 -0.28 -2.03
C VAL A 336 -11.62 0.72 -3.15
N THR A 337 -11.00 0.56 -4.32
CA THR A 337 -11.10 1.53 -5.42
C THR A 337 -11.18 0.92 -6.81
N HIS A 338 -11.10 -0.41 -6.94
CA HIS A 338 -11.13 -1.14 -8.22
C HIS A 338 -12.26 -2.17 -8.23
N SER A 339 -12.35 -2.92 -9.33
CA SER A 339 -13.45 -3.82 -9.64
C SER A 339 -14.76 -3.04 -9.60
N ILE A 340 -14.77 -1.96 -10.37
CA ILE A 340 -15.92 -1.08 -10.52
C ILE A 340 -16.98 -1.81 -11.33
N LEU A 341 -18.16 -1.95 -10.77
CA LEU A 341 -19.28 -2.61 -11.41
C LEU A 341 -19.95 -1.70 -12.45
N PRO A 342 -20.58 -2.29 -13.48
CA PRO A 342 -21.52 -1.59 -14.35
C PRO A 342 -22.61 -0.87 -13.56
N SER A 343 -23.18 0.19 -14.14
CA SER A 343 -24.13 1.07 -13.46
C SER A 343 -25.40 0.36 -12.96
N ASP A 344 -25.85 -0.66 -13.68
CA ASP A 344 -27.03 -1.49 -13.34
C ASP A 344 -26.76 -2.49 -12.21
N GLN A 345 -25.50 -2.63 -11.76
CA GLN A 345 -25.08 -3.48 -10.65
C GLN A 345 -24.54 -2.68 -9.46
N ALA A 346 -24.56 -1.35 -9.54
CA ALA A 346 -24.23 -0.49 -8.41
C ALA A 346 -25.25 -0.69 -7.28
N PHE A 347 -24.84 -0.41 -6.03
CA PHE A 347 -25.79 -0.45 -4.91
C PHE A 347 -26.94 0.52 -5.12
N SER A 348 -28.14 0.01 -4.91
CA SER A 348 -29.41 0.73 -4.93
C SER A 348 -29.74 1.36 -3.58
N CYS A 349 -30.80 2.16 -3.54
CA CYS A 349 -31.31 2.77 -2.32
C CYS A 349 -31.56 1.73 -1.22
N GLN A 350 -32.19 0.61 -1.57
CA GLN A 350 -32.61 -0.42 -0.61
C GLN A 350 -31.43 -1.19 -0.01
N ASP A 351 -30.30 -1.26 -0.70
CA ASP A 351 -29.09 -1.91 -0.18
C ASP A 351 -28.53 -1.18 1.05
N CYS A 352 -28.80 0.13 1.18
CA CYS A 352 -28.40 0.95 2.33
C CYS A 352 -29.58 1.27 3.27
N HIS A 353 -30.75 1.57 2.70
CA HIS A 353 -31.89 2.16 3.41
C HIS A 353 -33.07 1.21 3.60
N GLY A 354 -33.03 0.00 3.05
CA GLY A 354 -34.10 -0.99 3.26
C GLY A 354 -34.10 -1.54 4.68
N GLU A 355 -35.20 -2.18 5.07
CA GLU A 355 -35.33 -2.86 6.37
C GLU A 355 -34.21 -3.90 6.58
N GLU A 356 -33.79 -4.57 5.51
CA GLU A 356 -32.67 -5.51 5.47
C GLU A 356 -31.40 -4.89 4.84
N GLY A 357 -31.27 -3.56 4.84
CA GLY A 357 -30.10 -2.84 4.33
C GLY A 357 -28.81 -3.38 4.92
N PHE A 358 -27.88 -3.80 4.05
CA PHE A 358 -26.68 -4.56 4.44
C PHE A 358 -25.37 -3.83 4.13
N VAL A 359 -25.43 -2.74 3.36
CA VAL A 359 -24.24 -1.99 2.95
C VAL A 359 -23.75 -1.09 4.08
N ILE A 360 -24.61 -0.19 4.58
CA ILE A 360 -24.23 0.80 5.58
C ILE A 360 -24.73 0.39 6.97
N LYS A 361 -23.80 0.44 7.93
CA LYS A 361 -24.13 0.33 9.35
C LYS A 361 -24.19 1.72 9.97
N TRP A 362 -25.38 2.33 9.96
CA TRP A 362 -25.62 3.73 10.35
C TRP A 362 -25.03 4.11 11.71
N LYS A 363 -25.22 3.27 12.73
CA LYS A 363 -24.67 3.49 14.08
C LYS A 363 -23.15 3.52 14.13
N GLU A 364 -22.47 2.71 13.31
CA GLU A 364 -20.99 2.72 13.22
C GLU A 364 -20.47 4.01 12.57
N LEU A 365 -21.31 4.72 11.81
CA LEU A 365 -21.01 6.00 11.18
C LEU A 365 -21.46 7.22 12.00
N GLY A 366 -22.04 7.01 13.17
CA GLY A 366 -22.52 8.07 14.08
C GLY A 366 -23.92 8.60 13.77
N TYR A 367 -24.72 7.87 13.00
CA TYR A 367 -26.14 8.16 12.83
C TYR A 367 -26.96 7.39 13.88
N ASP A 368 -27.98 8.04 14.46
CA ASP A 368 -28.88 7.41 15.43
C ASP A 368 -29.77 6.35 14.77
N GLU A 369 -30.24 6.67 13.55
CA GLU A 369 -31.09 5.83 12.72
C GLU A 369 -30.78 5.99 11.22
N ASN A 370 -31.54 5.28 10.39
CA ASN A 370 -31.43 5.38 8.94
C ASN A 370 -31.84 6.79 8.48
N PRO A 371 -30.96 7.56 7.81
CA PRO A 371 -31.27 8.94 7.43
C PRO A 371 -32.29 9.07 6.29
N TYR A 372 -32.80 7.96 5.74
CA TYR A 372 -33.95 7.98 4.84
C TYR A 372 -35.27 8.28 5.57
N GLU A 373 -35.32 8.01 6.88
CA GLU A 373 -36.50 8.18 7.73
C GLU A 373 -36.61 9.60 8.34
N LEU A 374 -35.62 10.46 8.04
CA LEU A 374 -35.50 11.87 8.46
C LEU A 374 -35.80 12.82 7.31
#